data_AF-A0A962EEP0-F1
#
_entry.id   AF-A0A962EEP0-F1
#
_cell.length_a   1.000
_cell.length_b   1.000
_cell.length_c   1.000
_cell.angle_alpha   90.00
_cell.angle_beta   90.00
_cell.angle_gamma   90.00
#
_symmetry.space_group_name_H-M   'P 1'
#
loop_
_entity.id
_entity.type
_entity.pdbx_description
1 polymer ?
#
loop_
_entity_poly.entity_id
_entity_poly.type
_entity_poly.pdbx_seq_one_letter_code
_entity_poly.pdbx_strand_id
1 'polypeptide(L)'
;LRLAAHLRMEGLVAAVLAALVFGLAPTLAEGVYWLSARADGWVTLLTLGALYGWMGPAGGHGPRLWMPVWTAVCLFLALSFKESAAVYPLQLALLALVWPGHLGRSRWAALALSFGLLALFFWWRAHLFGHAFWVYATPGAEQSPVDWLQRLSLALGSIPAWWMALTQGALWLSLPYLLALAVAALLLLVAPDRPRVRWLALALFAASGGMVLATILNLGSFLAHGEGGRLSYGPIAWAALGLGALLLTPIQARPTPPHRVAITLTLIAVLAGGTLLTLELARVRLAQHGLAALVAALPRYVQQNPGYTLLLVPETDGQAVILRNGQGAVALPPLQAEGLLDRVLPTLPSDLEQRHLRLAGGMGTRFIEGRFQHLAGEEVAHLYDPAEPRWPDRYACWSQRERRILALPSPDPADAAAWVAQLRAALPGCAIDSP
;
A
#
# COMPACT_ATOMS: atom_id res chain seq x y z
N LEU A 1 -13.66 -22.22 2.01
CA LEU A 1 -13.73 -23.71 1.93
C LEU A 1 -13.30 -24.41 3.23
N ARG A 2 -12.03 -24.32 3.66
CA ARG A 2 -11.55 -24.99 4.89
C ARG A 2 -12.36 -24.63 6.14
N LEU A 3 -12.70 -23.35 6.30
CA LEU A 3 -13.56 -22.89 7.37
C LEU A 3 -14.96 -23.54 7.35
N ALA A 4 -15.59 -23.60 6.16
CA ALA A 4 -16.88 -24.24 5.96
C ALA A 4 -16.87 -25.71 6.41
N ALA A 5 -15.78 -26.43 6.08
CA ALA A 5 -15.61 -27.82 6.48
C ALA A 5 -15.49 -28.00 8.00
N HIS A 6 -14.79 -27.11 8.72
CA HIS A 6 -14.75 -27.11 10.19
C HIS A 6 -16.14 -26.86 10.82
N LEU A 7 -16.96 -26.05 10.15
CA LEU A 7 -18.32 -25.74 10.59
C LEU A 7 -19.37 -26.74 10.08
N ARG A 8 -18.98 -27.74 9.26
CA ARG A 8 -19.89 -28.67 8.57
C ARG A 8 -20.96 -27.95 7.73
N MET A 9 -20.52 -26.93 7.01
CA MET A 9 -21.35 -26.08 6.15
C MET A 9 -20.91 -26.21 4.68
N GLU A 10 -21.83 -25.95 3.77
CA GLU A 10 -21.53 -25.68 2.38
C GLU A 10 -20.88 -24.29 2.28
N GLY A 11 -19.83 -24.18 1.45
CA GLY A 11 -19.04 -22.96 1.39
C GLY A 11 -18.46 -22.62 0.03
N LEU A 12 -18.91 -23.27 -1.05
CA LEU A 12 -18.40 -22.98 -2.39
C LEU A 12 -18.78 -21.56 -2.83
N VAL A 13 -20.08 -21.24 -2.83
CA VAL A 13 -20.60 -19.91 -3.19
C VAL A 13 -19.97 -18.84 -2.29
N ALA A 14 -19.97 -19.07 -0.97
CA ALA A 14 -19.35 -18.17 0.00
C ALA A 14 -17.86 -17.91 -0.26
N ALA A 15 -17.09 -18.96 -0.61
CA ALA A 15 -15.67 -18.82 -0.93
C ALA A 15 -15.44 -18.07 -2.24
N VAL A 16 -16.25 -18.33 -3.27
CA VAL A 16 -16.18 -17.62 -4.56
C VAL A 16 -16.50 -16.14 -4.35
N LEU A 17 -17.59 -15.83 -3.66
CA LEU A 17 -17.98 -14.44 -3.40
C LEU A 17 -16.94 -13.70 -2.54
N ALA A 18 -16.39 -14.33 -1.50
CA ALA A 18 -15.30 -13.73 -0.73
C ALA A 18 -14.06 -13.46 -1.59
N ALA A 19 -13.67 -14.41 -2.45
CA ALA A 19 -12.55 -14.22 -3.36
C ALA A 19 -12.81 -13.09 -4.37
N LEU A 20 -14.03 -12.98 -4.90
CA LEU A 20 -14.43 -11.91 -5.83
C LEU A 20 -14.48 -10.54 -5.14
N VAL A 21 -15.04 -10.45 -3.93
CA VAL A 21 -15.08 -9.20 -3.15
C VAL A 21 -13.67 -8.70 -2.85
N PHE A 22 -12.74 -9.59 -2.52
CA PHE A 22 -11.34 -9.21 -2.39
C PHE A 22 -10.72 -8.84 -3.74
N GLY A 23 -10.70 -9.76 -4.70
CA GLY A 23 -9.96 -9.61 -5.96
C GLY A 23 -10.48 -8.52 -6.89
N LEU A 24 -11.73 -8.09 -6.73
CA LEU A 24 -12.37 -7.03 -7.52
C LEU A 24 -12.62 -5.75 -6.72
N ALA A 25 -11.95 -5.58 -5.57
CA ALA A 25 -12.01 -4.33 -4.84
C ALA A 25 -11.23 -3.22 -5.58
N PRO A 26 -11.80 -2.01 -5.74
CA PRO A 26 -11.20 -0.95 -6.54
C PRO A 26 -9.88 -0.42 -5.97
N THR A 27 -9.72 -0.47 -4.65
CA THR A 27 -8.52 -0.02 -3.96
C THR A 27 -7.27 -0.85 -4.25
N LEU A 28 -7.42 -2.06 -4.82
CA LEU A 28 -6.29 -2.94 -5.13
C LEU A 28 -5.50 -2.51 -6.37
N ALA A 29 -6.03 -1.60 -7.19
CA ALA A 29 -5.38 -1.10 -8.40
C ALA A 29 -3.93 -0.65 -8.12
N GLU A 30 -3.72 0.00 -6.97
CA GLU A 30 -2.41 0.49 -6.54
C GLU A 30 -1.32 -0.57 -6.41
N GLY A 31 -1.69 -1.76 -5.92
CA GLY A 31 -0.75 -2.86 -5.78
C GLY A 31 -0.25 -3.43 -7.12
N VAL A 32 -0.92 -3.10 -8.24
CA VAL A 32 -0.54 -3.58 -9.57
C VAL A 32 0.60 -2.77 -10.18
N TYR A 33 0.61 -1.45 -9.99
CA TYR A 33 1.56 -0.56 -10.66
C TYR A 33 2.69 -0.07 -9.79
N TRP A 34 2.49 0.02 -8.47
CA TRP A 34 3.53 0.52 -7.60
C TRP A 34 4.40 -0.64 -7.09
N LEU A 35 5.67 -0.65 -7.51
CA LEU A 35 6.64 -1.66 -7.12
C LEU A 35 6.70 -1.87 -5.59
N SER A 36 6.75 -0.78 -4.82
CA SER A 36 6.81 -0.83 -3.35
C SER A 36 5.49 -1.29 -2.71
N ALA A 37 4.36 -1.21 -3.42
CA ALA A 37 3.07 -1.71 -2.96
C ALA A 37 2.96 -3.24 -3.04
N ARG A 38 3.86 -3.92 -3.78
CA ARG A 38 3.84 -5.39 -3.90
C ARG A 38 4.07 -6.10 -2.56
N ALA A 39 4.78 -5.46 -1.63
CA ALA A 39 5.00 -5.99 -0.28
C ALA A 39 3.67 -6.18 0.48
N ASP A 40 2.68 -5.31 0.30
CA ASP A 40 1.36 -5.44 0.94
C ASP A 40 0.60 -6.68 0.47
N GLY A 41 0.70 -6.99 -0.82
CA GLY A 41 0.16 -8.22 -1.41
C GLY A 41 0.82 -9.47 -0.82
N TRP A 42 2.17 -9.48 -0.73
CA TRP A 42 2.92 -10.60 -0.14
C TRP A 42 2.59 -10.81 1.34
N VAL A 43 2.53 -9.76 2.13
CA VAL A 43 2.15 -9.83 3.55
C VAL A 43 0.74 -10.40 3.70
N THR A 44 -0.20 -9.94 2.88
CA THR A 44 -1.58 -10.46 2.89
C THR A 44 -1.62 -11.94 2.54
N LEU A 45 -0.92 -12.35 1.47
CA LEU A 45 -0.84 -13.76 1.06
C LEU A 45 -0.23 -14.63 2.17
N LEU A 46 0.89 -14.21 2.76
CA LEU A 46 1.61 -14.96 3.79
C LEU A 46 0.83 -15.05 5.10
N THR A 47 0.14 -13.99 5.52
CA THR A 47 -0.72 -14.02 6.72
C THR A 47 -1.97 -14.87 6.50
N LEU A 48 -2.59 -14.83 5.32
CA LEU A 48 -3.66 -15.77 4.95
C LEU A 48 -3.16 -17.21 4.87
N GLY A 49 -1.93 -17.42 4.39
CA GLY A 49 -1.26 -18.72 4.38
C GLY A 49 -0.99 -19.24 5.78
N ALA A 50 -0.53 -18.38 6.69
CA ALA A 50 -0.34 -18.67 8.10
C ALA A 50 -1.67 -19.06 8.76
N LEU A 51 -2.74 -18.32 8.47
CA LEU A 51 -4.10 -18.62 8.94
C LEU A 51 -4.58 -19.96 8.39
N TYR A 52 -4.39 -20.20 7.09
CA TYR A 52 -4.76 -21.46 6.45
C TYR A 52 -4.09 -22.65 7.15
N GLY A 53 -2.79 -22.56 7.42
CA GLY A 53 -2.07 -23.58 8.18
C GLY A 53 -2.56 -23.73 9.62
N TRP A 54 -2.80 -22.63 10.32
CA TRP A 54 -3.32 -22.62 11.69
C TRP A 54 -4.72 -23.22 11.84
N MET A 55 -5.60 -23.03 10.84
CA MET A 55 -6.90 -23.71 10.81
C MET A 55 -6.73 -25.23 10.78
N GLY A 56 -5.69 -25.73 10.10
CA GLY A 56 -5.39 -27.15 9.93
C GLY A 56 -6.40 -27.89 9.05
N PRO A 57 -6.18 -29.20 8.80
CA PRO A 57 -7.12 -30.02 8.04
C PRO A 57 -8.50 -30.09 8.73
N ALA A 58 -9.56 -30.14 7.93
CA ALA A 58 -10.91 -30.40 8.43
C ALA A 58 -11.19 -31.92 8.48
N GLY A 59 -12.07 -32.36 9.37
CA GLY A 59 -12.54 -33.76 9.42
C GLY A 59 -11.89 -34.65 10.49
N GLY A 60 -11.93 -34.23 11.76
CA GLY A 60 -11.62 -35.09 12.93
C GLY A 60 -10.14 -35.41 13.17
N HIS A 61 -9.28 -35.17 12.20
CA HIS A 61 -7.84 -35.22 12.39
C HIS A 61 -7.43 -34.03 13.25
N GLY A 62 -6.99 -34.30 14.49
CA GLY A 62 -6.59 -33.28 15.45
C GLY A 62 -5.46 -32.37 14.95
N PRO A 63 -5.10 -31.34 15.73
CA PRO A 63 -4.01 -30.43 15.39
C PRO A 63 -2.71 -31.19 15.11
N ARG A 64 -2.02 -30.85 14.02
CA ARG A 64 -0.78 -31.51 13.58
C ARG A 64 0.46 -30.76 14.07
N LEU A 65 1.55 -31.49 14.25
CA LEU A 65 2.83 -30.94 14.74
C LEU A 65 3.48 -29.93 13.79
N TRP A 66 3.16 -29.96 12.49
CA TRP A 66 3.71 -29.01 11.52
C TRP A 66 3.06 -27.61 11.59
N MET A 67 1.87 -27.49 12.20
CA MET A 67 1.08 -26.24 12.18
C MET A 67 1.84 -25.05 12.80
N PRO A 68 2.47 -25.16 13.99
CA PRO A 68 3.26 -24.06 14.55
C PRO A 68 4.41 -23.62 13.63
N VAL A 69 5.13 -24.58 13.05
CA VAL A 69 6.26 -24.31 12.16
C VAL A 69 5.80 -23.57 10.91
N TRP A 70 4.71 -24.01 10.29
CA TRP A 70 4.14 -23.34 9.12
C TRP A 70 3.70 -21.91 9.43
N THR A 71 2.94 -21.71 10.51
CA THR A 71 2.50 -20.37 10.92
C THR A 71 3.71 -19.47 11.19
N ALA A 72 4.74 -19.98 11.86
CA ALA A 72 5.96 -19.24 12.15
C ALA A 72 6.75 -18.86 10.90
N VAL A 73 6.95 -19.81 9.97
CA VAL A 73 7.65 -19.56 8.70
C VAL A 73 6.91 -18.50 7.88
N CYS A 74 5.59 -18.63 7.72
CA CYS A 74 4.80 -17.65 6.99
C CYS A 74 4.85 -16.26 7.66
N LEU A 75 4.75 -16.18 8.99
CA LEU A 75 4.81 -14.90 9.70
C LEU A 75 6.21 -14.28 9.63
N PHE A 76 7.27 -15.08 9.79
CA PHE A 76 8.65 -14.62 9.64
C PHE A 76 8.86 -13.99 8.26
N LEU A 77 8.49 -14.71 7.19
CA LEU A 77 8.57 -14.18 5.83
C LEU A 77 7.72 -12.91 5.65
N ALA A 78 6.52 -12.86 6.23
CA ALA A 78 5.67 -11.67 6.14
C ALA A 78 6.31 -10.45 6.81
N LEU A 79 6.90 -10.63 8.00
CA LEU A 79 7.65 -9.59 8.71
C LEU A 79 8.91 -9.14 7.94
N SER A 80 9.54 -10.06 7.20
CA SER A 80 10.66 -9.72 6.30
C SER A 80 10.23 -8.85 5.11
N PHE A 81 8.97 -8.94 4.66
CA PHE A 81 8.44 -8.07 3.61
C PHE A 81 7.97 -6.71 4.15
N LYS A 82 7.23 -6.69 5.26
CA LYS A 82 6.68 -5.45 5.81
C LYS A 82 6.30 -5.57 7.28
N GLU A 83 6.47 -4.46 7.99
CA GLU A 83 6.13 -4.32 9.40
C GLU A 83 4.62 -4.49 9.69
N SER A 84 3.75 -4.25 8.71
CA SER A 84 2.30 -4.40 8.87
C SER A 84 1.88 -5.84 9.23
N ALA A 85 2.73 -6.84 8.97
CA ALA A 85 2.53 -8.21 9.42
C ALA A 85 2.50 -8.35 10.96
N ALA A 86 3.04 -7.37 11.69
CA ALA A 86 3.08 -7.34 13.15
C ALA A 86 1.69 -7.39 13.83
N VAL A 87 0.63 -7.03 13.10
CA VAL A 87 -0.75 -7.10 13.61
C VAL A 87 -1.28 -8.53 13.63
N TYR A 88 -0.71 -9.45 12.83
CA TYR A 88 -1.23 -10.80 12.63
C TYR A 88 -1.41 -11.63 13.92
N PRO A 89 -0.48 -11.66 14.90
CA PRO A 89 -0.67 -12.42 16.13
C PRO A 89 -1.93 -12.01 16.91
N LEU A 90 -2.28 -10.72 16.91
CA LEU A 90 -3.52 -10.23 17.52
C LEU A 90 -4.75 -10.69 16.74
N GLN A 91 -4.70 -10.67 15.42
CA GLN A 91 -5.79 -11.18 14.57
C GLN A 91 -6.01 -12.68 14.79
N LEU A 92 -4.93 -13.45 14.90
CA LEU A 92 -4.98 -14.87 15.20
C LEU A 92 -5.55 -15.13 16.60
N ALA A 93 -5.21 -14.30 17.58
CA ALA A 93 -5.77 -14.37 18.93
C ALA A 93 -7.29 -14.13 18.93
N LEU A 94 -7.77 -13.12 18.19
CA LEU A 94 -9.22 -12.87 18.04
C LEU A 94 -9.95 -14.10 17.48
N LEU A 95 -9.38 -14.75 16.46
CA LEU A 95 -9.94 -15.98 15.92
C LEU A 95 -9.87 -17.16 16.89
N ALA A 96 -8.79 -17.27 17.66
CA ALA A 96 -8.63 -18.33 18.65
C ALA A 96 -9.73 -18.28 19.73
N LEU A 97 -10.14 -17.09 20.16
CA LEU A 97 -11.18 -16.89 21.16
C LEU A 97 -12.57 -17.39 20.73
N VAL A 98 -12.87 -17.33 19.43
CA VAL A 98 -14.17 -17.69 18.86
C VAL A 98 -14.13 -18.95 18.00
N TRP A 99 -13.01 -19.69 18.06
CA TRP A 99 -12.81 -20.84 17.19
C TRP A 99 -13.86 -21.94 17.46
N PRO A 100 -14.46 -22.55 16.42
CA PRO A 100 -15.44 -23.61 16.58
C PRO A 100 -14.77 -24.93 17.02
N GLY A 101 -14.47 -25.06 18.32
CA GLY A 101 -13.96 -26.27 18.95
C GLY A 101 -12.70 -26.06 19.78
N HIS A 102 -12.25 -27.13 20.45
CA HIS A 102 -11.04 -27.07 21.25
C HIS A 102 -9.80 -26.83 20.37
N LEU A 103 -9.02 -25.80 20.71
CA LEU A 103 -7.86 -25.39 19.92
C LEU A 103 -6.78 -26.47 19.87
N GLY A 104 -6.51 -27.11 21.01
CA GLY A 104 -5.44 -28.10 21.18
C GLY A 104 -4.04 -27.49 21.22
N ARG A 105 -3.05 -28.30 21.63
CA ARG A 105 -1.67 -27.83 21.90
C ARG A 105 -1.02 -27.16 20.70
N SER A 106 -1.18 -27.70 19.48
CA SER A 106 -0.50 -27.14 18.30
C SER A 106 -1.03 -25.76 17.90
N ARG A 107 -2.33 -25.48 18.06
CA ARG A 107 -2.86 -24.12 17.75
C ARG A 107 -2.42 -23.09 18.79
N TRP A 108 -2.35 -23.49 20.06
CA TRP A 108 -1.79 -22.66 21.12
C TRP A 108 -0.29 -22.42 20.93
N ALA A 109 0.47 -23.45 20.57
CA ALA A 109 1.89 -23.33 20.26
C ALA A 109 2.12 -22.39 19.06
N ALA A 110 1.31 -22.50 18.00
CA ALA A 110 1.37 -21.58 16.86
C ALA A 110 1.09 -20.13 17.25
N LEU A 111 0.11 -19.89 18.12
CA LEU A 111 -0.21 -18.55 18.64
C LEU A 111 0.93 -18.00 19.50
N ALA A 112 1.44 -18.79 20.44
CA ALA A 112 2.56 -18.42 21.31
C ALA A 112 3.82 -18.11 20.50
N LEU A 113 4.14 -18.95 19.49
CA LEU A 113 5.27 -18.74 18.60
C LEU A 113 5.09 -17.48 17.74
N SER A 114 3.85 -17.15 17.34
CA SER A 114 3.55 -15.92 16.60
C SER A 114 3.82 -14.67 17.45
N PHE A 115 3.44 -14.67 18.73
CA PHE A 115 3.79 -13.59 19.65
C PHE A 115 5.29 -13.55 19.98
N GLY A 116 5.94 -14.71 20.09
CA GLY A 116 7.39 -14.78 20.26
C GLY A 116 8.16 -14.15 19.10
N LEU A 117 7.75 -14.44 17.85
CA LEU A 117 8.33 -13.81 16.65
C LEU A 117 8.06 -12.31 16.61
N LEU A 118 6.87 -11.86 17.02
CA LEU A 118 6.55 -10.44 17.11
C LEU A 118 7.46 -9.71 18.12
N ALA A 119 7.65 -10.29 19.30
CA ALA A 119 8.53 -9.75 20.33
C ALA A 119 9.99 -9.69 19.84
N LEU A 120 10.46 -10.75 19.19
CA LEU A 120 11.80 -10.80 18.59
C LEU A 120 11.97 -9.74 17.50
N PHE A 121 10.97 -9.54 16.64
CA PHE A 121 10.98 -8.53 15.60
C PHE A 121 11.10 -7.11 16.19
N PHE A 122 10.30 -6.78 17.21
CA PHE A 122 10.39 -5.47 17.86
C PHE A 122 11.69 -5.27 18.63
N TRP A 123 12.20 -6.32 19.28
CA TRP A 123 13.51 -6.29 19.92
C TRP A 123 14.63 -6.02 18.91
N TRP A 124 14.64 -6.76 17.79
CA TRP A 124 15.60 -6.58 16.71
C TRP A 124 15.53 -5.18 16.11
N ARG A 125 14.31 -4.66 15.91
CA ARG A 125 14.09 -3.30 15.41
C ARG A 125 14.61 -2.24 16.39
N ALA A 126 14.31 -2.37 17.68
CA ALA A 126 14.85 -1.48 18.71
C ALA A 126 16.38 -1.52 18.76
N HIS A 127 16.97 -2.70 18.56
CA HIS A 127 18.42 -2.84 18.51
C HIS A 127 19.04 -2.14 17.29
N LEU A 128 18.41 -2.22 16.11
CA LEU A 128 18.92 -1.60 14.88
C LEU A 128 18.69 -0.08 14.82
N PHE A 129 17.54 0.40 15.25
CA PHE A 129 17.11 1.79 15.02
C PHE A 129 17.02 2.62 16.31
N GLY A 130 17.38 2.05 17.46
CA GLY A 130 17.22 2.67 18.77
C GLY A 130 15.77 2.67 19.29
N HIS A 131 14.77 2.39 18.44
CA HIS A 131 13.37 2.37 18.83
C HIS A 131 12.57 1.25 18.14
N ALA A 132 11.64 0.62 18.87
CA ALA A 132 10.81 -0.48 18.35
C ALA A 132 9.73 -0.04 17.36
N PHE A 133 9.30 1.23 17.42
CA PHE A 133 8.16 1.74 16.66
C PHE A 133 8.50 2.87 15.68
N TRP A 134 9.69 3.47 15.77
CA TRP A 134 10.08 4.63 14.96
C TRP A 134 11.40 4.30 14.26
N VAL A 135 11.37 4.23 12.93
CA VAL A 135 12.56 3.89 12.10
C VAL A 135 13.11 5.12 11.40
N TYR A 136 12.31 6.16 11.23
CA TYR A 136 12.69 7.45 10.63
C TYR A 136 12.57 8.58 11.65
N ALA A 137 13.09 8.38 12.87
CA ALA A 137 13.09 9.44 13.87
C ALA A 137 13.95 10.60 13.36
N THR A 138 13.31 11.70 12.95
CA THR A 138 13.99 12.99 12.85
C THR A 138 14.50 13.33 14.26
N PRO A 139 15.74 13.83 14.42
CA PRO A 139 16.21 14.32 15.71
C PRO A 139 15.19 15.32 16.30
N GLY A 140 14.63 15.00 17.48
CA GLY A 140 13.59 15.81 18.14
C GLY A 140 12.14 15.33 17.96
N ALA A 141 11.87 14.33 17.11
CA ALA A 141 10.52 13.75 16.96
C ALA A 141 10.07 12.91 18.18
N GLU A 142 11.02 12.50 19.04
CA GLU A 142 10.77 11.60 20.17
C GLU A 142 10.04 12.23 21.36
N GLN A 143 9.77 13.55 21.36
CA GLN A 143 9.28 14.25 22.56
C GLN A 143 7.90 14.91 22.45
N SER A 144 7.25 14.89 21.29
CA SER A 144 5.87 15.41 21.20
C SER A 144 4.87 14.31 21.54
N PRO A 145 3.98 14.48 22.54
CA PRO A 145 2.93 13.51 22.82
C PRO A 145 2.08 13.34 21.55
N VAL A 146 2.04 12.12 21.04
CA VAL A 146 1.21 11.80 19.87
C VAL A 146 -0.26 11.95 20.28
N ASP A 147 -0.93 13.00 19.79
CA ASP A 147 -2.37 13.15 19.96
C ASP A 147 -3.09 12.13 19.05
N TRP A 148 -3.33 10.95 19.60
CA TRP A 148 -4.01 9.86 18.92
C TRP A 148 -5.45 10.21 18.53
N LEU A 149 -6.12 11.05 19.32
CA LEU A 149 -7.50 11.45 19.04
C LEU A 149 -7.54 12.42 17.86
N GLN A 150 -6.62 13.38 17.82
CA GLN A 150 -6.46 14.27 16.67
C GLN A 150 -6.06 13.50 15.40
N ARG A 151 -5.14 12.54 15.49
CA ARG A 151 -4.79 11.69 14.33
C ARG A 151 -5.98 10.89 13.83
N LEU A 152 -6.76 10.30 14.74
CA LEU A 152 -7.96 9.55 14.38
C LEU A 152 -8.99 10.47 13.73
N SER A 153 -9.23 11.67 14.27
CA SER A 153 -10.20 12.60 13.73
C SER A 153 -9.81 13.12 12.34
N LEU A 154 -8.54 13.48 12.15
CA LEU A 154 -7.99 13.89 10.84
C LEU A 154 -8.10 12.76 9.81
N ALA A 155 -7.74 11.53 10.20
CA ALA A 155 -7.84 10.40 9.31
C ALA A 155 -9.29 10.07 8.92
N LEU A 156 -10.22 10.02 9.88
CA LEU A 156 -11.63 9.82 9.58
C LEU A 156 -12.20 10.94 8.69
N GLY A 157 -11.83 12.19 8.97
CA GLY A 157 -12.21 13.35 8.16
C GLY A 157 -11.65 13.34 6.74
N SER A 158 -10.51 12.66 6.52
CA SER A 158 -9.88 12.54 5.19
C SER A 158 -10.49 11.45 4.28
N ILE A 159 -11.23 10.48 4.85
CA ILE A 159 -11.79 9.35 4.09
C ILE A 159 -12.70 9.79 2.92
N PRO A 160 -13.63 10.76 3.08
CA PRO A 160 -14.50 11.17 1.98
C PRO A 160 -13.72 11.75 0.79
N ALA A 161 -12.78 12.66 1.04
CA ALA A 161 -11.95 13.27 0.00
C ALA A 161 -11.08 12.22 -0.70
N TRP A 162 -10.43 11.35 0.10
CA TRP A 162 -9.64 10.23 -0.41
C TRP A 162 -10.46 9.29 -1.30
N TRP A 163 -11.65 8.87 -0.84
CA TRP A 163 -12.52 7.96 -1.58
C TRP A 163 -13.07 8.59 -2.87
N MET A 164 -13.45 9.87 -2.80
CA MET A 164 -13.87 10.63 -3.97
C MET A 164 -12.76 10.75 -5.00
N ALA A 165 -11.53 11.03 -4.58
CA ALA A 165 -10.39 11.12 -5.48
C ALA A 165 -10.03 9.76 -6.09
N LEU A 166 -10.00 8.70 -5.27
CA LEU A 166 -9.75 7.32 -5.71
C LEU A 166 -10.76 6.91 -6.79
N THR A 167 -12.05 7.12 -6.54
CA THR A 167 -13.10 6.75 -7.49
C THR A 167 -13.37 7.80 -8.57
N GLN A 168 -12.63 8.92 -8.60
CA GLN A 168 -12.88 10.10 -9.42
C GLN A 168 -14.33 10.59 -9.39
N GLY A 169 -14.98 10.50 -8.22
CA GLY A 169 -16.37 10.90 -8.06
C GLY A 169 -17.37 10.03 -8.83
N ALA A 170 -17.02 8.79 -9.22
CA ALA A 170 -17.93 7.83 -9.85
C ALA A 170 -18.99 7.31 -8.86
N LEU A 171 -19.84 8.21 -8.35
CA LEU A 171 -20.85 7.95 -7.31
C LEU A 171 -21.84 6.86 -7.69
N TRP A 172 -22.17 6.75 -8.98
CA TRP A 172 -23.09 5.76 -9.51
C TRP A 172 -22.57 4.31 -9.40
N LEU A 173 -21.25 4.11 -9.26
CA LEU A 173 -20.65 2.81 -8.95
C LEU A 173 -20.27 2.69 -7.47
N SER A 174 -19.72 3.77 -6.90
CA SER A 174 -19.18 3.72 -5.54
C SER A 174 -20.27 3.58 -4.48
N LEU A 175 -21.44 4.21 -4.67
CA LEU A 175 -22.58 4.06 -3.76
C LEU A 175 -23.13 2.62 -3.80
N PRO A 176 -23.47 2.01 -4.95
CA PRO A 176 -23.86 0.60 -4.98
C PRO A 176 -22.81 -0.33 -4.39
N TYR A 177 -21.52 -0.10 -4.64
CA TYR A 177 -20.44 -0.90 -4.06
C TYR A 177 -20.45 -0.87 -2.53
N LEU A 178 -20.39 0.32 -1.93
CA LEU A 178 -20.30 0.49 -0.48
C LEU A 178 -21.60 0.07 0.23
N LEU A 179 -22.75 0.54 -0.26
CA LEU A 179 -24.03 0.27 0.37
C LEU A 179 -24.41 -1.21 0.25
N ALA A 180 -24.19 -1.85 -0.90
CA ALA A 180 -24.55 -3.26 -1.05
C ALA A 180 -23.68 -4.16 -0.16
N LEU A 181 -22.38 -3.88 0.00
CA LEU A 181 -21.53 -4.61 0.96
C LEU A 181 -22.00 -4.41 2.40
N ALA A 182 -22.23 -3.15 2.81
CA ALA A 182 -22.67 -2.82 4.17
C ALA A 182 -24.02 -3.49 4.51
N VAL A 183 -25.01 -3.36 3.61
CA VAL A 183 -26.33 -3.95 3.81
C VAL A 183 -26.26 -5.48 3.78
N ALA A 184 -25.49 -6.09 2.87
CA ALA A 184 -25.31 -7.55 2.84
C ALA A 184 -24.72 -8.07 4.16
N ALA A 185 -23.69 -7.42 4.68
CA ALA A 185 -23.07 -7.79 5.95
C ALA A 185 -24.06 -7.65 7.13
N LEU A 186 -24.79 -6.53 7.21
CA LEU A 186 -25.78 -6.27 8.26
C LEU A 186 -26.93 -7.29 8.23
N LEU A 187 -27.50 -7.57 7.05
CA LEU A 187 -28.58 -8.55 6.90
C LEU A 187 -28.16 -9.94 7.41
N LEU A 188 -26.91 -10.34 7.15
CA LEU A 188 -26.39 -11.63 7.58
C LEU A 188 -26.00 -11.65 9.06
N LEU A 189 -25.54 -10.52 9.63
CA LEU A 189 -25.20 -10.40 11.05
C LEU A 189 -26.42 -10.49 11.97
N VAL A 190 -27.56 -9.95 11.55
CA VAL A 190 -28.81 -10.00 12.35
C VAL A 190 -29.56 -11.33 12.17
N ALA A 191 -29.15 -12.13 11.18
CA ALA A 191 -29.49 -13.53 10.89
C ALA A 191 -29.75 -14.51 12.08
N PRO A 192 -30.95 -14.74 12.67
CA PRO A 192 -31.16 -15.36 14.01
C PRO A 192 -30.50 -16.73 14.27
N ASP A 193 -30.17 -17.51 13.24
CA ASP A 193 -29.92 -18.95 13.41
C ASP A 193 -28.44 -19.39 13.42
N ARG A 194 -27.47 -18.50 13.63
CA ARG A 194 -26.04 -18.83 13.40
C ARG A 194 -25.04 -18.19 14.37
N PRO A 195 -25.20 -18.33 15.70
CA PRO A 195 -24.37 -17.61 16.68
C PRO A 195 -22.86 -17.85 16.50
N ARG A 196 -22.44 -19.10 16.22
CA ARG A 196 -21.02 -19.44 16.02
C ARG A 196 -20.41 -18.78 14.79
N VAL A 197 -21.14 -18.79 13.67
CA VAL A 197 -20.70 -18.15 12.42
C VAL A 197 -20.58 -16.64 12.61
N ARG A 198 -21.53 -16.04 13.33
CA ARG A 198 -21.51 -14.60 13.60
C ARG A 198 -20.31 -14.19 14.43
N TRP A 199 -20.01 -14.88 15.53
CA TRP A 199 -18.84 -14.55 16.36
C TRP A 199 -17.53 -14.65 15.58
N LEU A 200 -17.41 -15.67 14.74
CA LEU A 200 -16.27 -15.80 13.85
C LEU A 200 -16.19 -14.66 12.83
N ALA A 201 -17.30 -14.33 12.18
CA ALA A 201 -17.36 -13.21 11.24
C ALA A 201 -17.01 -11.88 11.92
N LEU A 202 -17.53 -11.63 13.13
CA LEU A 202 -17.20 -10.47 13.93
C LEU A 202 -15.72 -10.42 14.29
N ALA A 203 -15.08 -11.55 14.62
CA ALA A 203 -13.64 -11.60 14.84
C ALA A 203 -12.84 -11.28 13.56
N LEU A 204 -13.30 -11.73 12.39
CA LEU A 204 -12.69 -11.41 11.10
C LEU A 204 -12.86 -9.92 10.73
N PHE A 205 -14.05 -9.34 10.97
CA PHE A 205 -14.29 -7.92 10.79
C PHE A 205 -13.51 -7.07 11.81
N ALA A 206 -13.37 -7.53 13.05
CA ALA A 206 -12.53 -6.88 14.06
C ALA A 206 -11.06 -6.94 13.68
N ALA A 207 -10.57 -8.06 13.12
CA ALA A 207 -9.22 -8.17 12.59
C ALA A 207 -8.99 -7.21 11.41
N SER A 208 -9.98 -7.05 10.52
CA SER A 208 -9.97 -6.04 9.45
C SER A 208 -9.94 -4.61 10.01
N GLY A 209 -10.88 -4.28 10.88
CA GLY A 209 -11.00 -2.95 11.50
C GLY A 209 -9.77 -2.57 12.32
N GLY A 210 -9.16 -3.52 13.02
CA GLY A 210 -7.92 -3.33 13.76
C GLY A 210 -6.75 -2.95 12.84
N MET A 211 -6.64 -3.54 11.64
CA MET A 211 -5.63 -3.11 10.66
C MET A 211 -5.94 -1.73 10.08
N VAL A 212 -7.21 -1.42 9.79
CA VAL A 212 -7.61 -0.08 9.33
C VAL A 212 -7.22 0.95 10.38
N LEU A 213 -7.53 0.67 11.66
CA LEU A 213 -7.16 1.52 12.78
C LEU A 213 -5.65 1.67 12.91
N ALA A 214 -4.89 0.57 12.89
CA ALA A 214 -3.42 0.62 12.94
C ALA A 214 -2.83 1.44 11.79
N THR A 215 -3.39 1.30 10.58
CA THR A 215 -2.99 2.06 9.39
C THR A 215 -3.27 3.55 9.58
N ILE A 216 -4.48 3.90 10.00
CA ILE A 216 -4.93 5.27 10.25
C ILE A 216 -4.06 5.95 11.32
N LEU A 217 -3.81 5.28 12.44
CA LEU A 217 -3.00 5.85 13.53
C LEU A 217 -1.54 6.06 13.10
N ASN A 218 -1.02 5.18 12.25
CA ASN A 218 0.33 5.31 11.71
C ASN A 218 0.45 6.43 10.67
N LEU A 219 -0.51 6.56 9.74
CA LEU A 219 -0.51 7.57 8.69
C LEU A 219 -0.89 8.98 9.18
N GLY A 220 -1.81 9.08 10.13
CA GLY A 220 -2.43 10.33 10.58
C GLY A 220 -3.50 10.91 9.64
N SER A 221 -3.38 10.73 8.32
CA SER A 221 -4.43 11.08 7.34
C SER A 221 -4.27 10.33 6.02
N PHE A 222 -5.36 10.16 5.28
CA PHE A 222 -5.31 9.72 3.88
C PHE A 222 -5.08 10.90 2.95
N LEU A 223 -4.38 10.63 1.84
CA LEU A 223 -4.02 11.67 0.88
C LEU A 223 -5.22 12.04 0.01
N ALA A 224 -5.48 13.35 -0.12
CA ALA A 224 -6.66 13.88 -0.84
C ALA A 224 -6.66 13.57 -2.34
N HIS A 225 -5.55 13.10 -2.91
CA HIS A 225 -5.44 12.67 -4.31
C HIS A 225 -5.73 11.17 -4.52
N GLY A 226 -6.19 10.45 -3.49
CA GLY A 226 -6.66 9.07 -3.60
C GLY A 226 -5.58 7.98 -3.48
N GLU A 227 -4.31 8.35 -3.28
CA GLU A 227 -3.25 7.36 -2.99
C GLU A 227 -3.47 6.70 -1.62
N GLY A 228 -3.04 5.44 -1.49
CA GLY A 228 -3.08 4.67 -0.26
C GLY A 228 -4.03 3.48 -0.32
N GLY A 229 -4.67 3.23 -1.47
CA GLY A 229 -5.46 2.04 -1.74
C GLY A 229 -4.69 0.75 -1.47
N ARG A 230 -3.36 0.72 -1.71
CA ARG A 230 -2.49 -0.43 -1.38
C ARG A 230 -2.55 -0.87 0.08
N LEU A 231 -2.86 0.04 1.00
CA LEU A 231 -2.91 -0.26 2.43
C LEU A 231 -4.19 -1.02 2.82
N SER A 232 -5.14 -1.14 1.90
CA SER A 232 -6.39 -1.86 2.11
C SER A 232 -6.31 -3.37 1.81
N TYR A 233 -5.20 -3.89 1.27
CA TYR A 233 -5.04 -5.31 0.92
C TYR A 233 -5.38 -6.23 2.11
N GLY A 234 -4.73 -6.01 3.25
CA GLY A 234 -5.02 -6.73 4.48
C GLY A 234 -6.47 -6.54 4.91
N PRO A 235 -6.91 -5.31 5.23
CA PRO A 235 -8.30 -5.02 5.62
C PRO A 235 -9.36 -5.72 4.77
N ILE A 236 -9.29 -5.57 3.45
CA ILE A 236 -10.29 -6.13 2.54
C ILE A 236 -10.23 -7.65 2.53
N ALA A 237 -9.05 -8.27 2.57
CA ALA A 237 -8.95 -9.72 2.64
C ALA A 237 -9.64 -10.29 3.90
N TRP A 238 -9.43 -9.67 5.06
CA TRP A 238 -10.05 -10.10 6.32
C TRP A 238 -11.55 -9.80 6.35
N ALA A 239 -11.98 -8.64 5.85
CA ALA A 239 -13.40 -8.32 5.71
C ALA A 239 -14.12 -9.27 4.73
N ALA A 240 -13.49 -9.60 3.60
CA ALA A 240 -14.02 -10.54 2.62
C ALA A 240 -14.14 -11.95 3.20
N LEU A 241 -13.18 -12.39 4.02
CA LEU A 241 -13.31 -13.63 4.79
C LEU A 241 -14.46 -13.57 5.79
N GLY A 242 -14.65 -12.44 6.49
CA GLY A 242 -15.77 -12.22 7.40
C GLY A 242 -17.13 -12.32 6.70
N LEU A 243 -17.27 -11.66 5.56
CA LEU A 243 -18.45 -11.77 4.70
C LEU A 243 -18.64 -13.20 4.17
N GLY A 244 -17.57 -13.85 3.74
CA GLY A 244 -17.57 -15.26 3.34
C GLY A 244 -18.04 -16.19 4.46
N ALA A 245 -17.62 -15.95 5.70
CA ALA A 245 -18.10 -16.71 6.85
C ALA A 245 -19.62 -16.55 7.03
N LEU A 246 -20.13 -15.32 6.95
CA LEU A 246 -21.56 -15.03 7.03
C LEU A 246 -22.39 -15.67 5.90
N LEU A 247 -21.79 -15.80 4.71
CA LEU A 247 -22.40 -16.41 3.53
C LEU A 247 -22.43 -17.94 3.55
N LEU A 248 -21.85 -18.61 4.55
CA LEU A 248 -21.92 -20.08 4.65
C LEU A 248 -23.35 -20.56 4.82
N THR A 249 -23.71 -21.70 4.19
CA THR A 249 -25.03 -22.33 4.28
C THR A 249 -24.93 -23.71 4.91
N PRO A 250 -25.87 -24.13 5.79
CA PRO A 250 -25.91 -25.52 6.23
C PRO A 250 -26.14 -26.46 5.04
N ILE A 251 -25.45 -27.62 5.01
CA ILE A 251 -25.39 -28.54 3.84
C ILE A 251 -26.78 -29.01 3.35
N GLN A 252 -27.77 -29.04 4.24
CA GLN A 252 -29.13 -29.51 3.92
C GLN A 252 -30.18 -28.39 4.00
N ALA A 253 -29.79 -27.14 4.28
CA ALA A 253 -30.72 -26.03 4.44
C ALA A 253 -30.81 -25.20 3.16
N ARG A 254 -32.04 -24.85 2.76
CA ARG A 254 -32.24 -23.84 1.71
C ARG A 254 -31.86 -22.45 2.24
N PRO A 255 -31.24 -21.58 1.43
CA PRO A 255 -30.94 -20.22 1.84
C PRO A 255 -32.23 -19.46 2.14
N THR A 256 -32.27 -18.81 3.30
CA THR A 256 -33.40 -17.98 3.72
C THR A 256 -33.54 -16.75 2.81
N PRO A 257 -34.71 -16.08 2.75
CA PRO A 257 -34.87 -14.83 2.01
C PRO A 257 -33.77 -13.77 2.27
N PRO A 258 -33.40 -13.43 3.53
CA PRO A 258 -32.33 -12.45 3.77
C PRO A 258 -30.97 -12.92 3.24
N HIS A 259 -30.71 -14.22 3.26
CA HIS A 259 -29.48 -14.78 2.72
C HIS A 259 -29.40 -14.64 1.19
N ARG A 260 -30.51 -14.88 0.48
CA ARG A 260 -30.59 -14.66 -0.97
C ARG A 260 -30.41 -13.19 -1.34
N VAL A 261 -31.04 -12.28 -0.59
CA VAL A 261 -30.87 -10.84 -0.78
C VAL A 261 -29.40 -10.43 -0.55
N ALA A 262 -28.77 -10.93 0.51
CA ALA A 262 -27.37 -10.65 0.79
C ALA A 262 -26.41 -11.18 -0.31
N ILE A 263 -26.69 -12.35 -0.88
CA ILE A 263 -25.94 -12.87 -2.05
C ILE A 263 -26.09 -11.92 -3.24
N THR A 264 -27.32 -11.50 -3.58
CA THR A 264 -27.58 -10.57 -4.69
C THR A 264 -26.87 -9.24 -4.47
N LEU A 265 -26.95 -8.68 -3.26
CA LEU A 265 -26.24 -7.44 -2.91
C LEU A 265 -24.72 -7.61 -3.01
N THR A 266 -24.19 -8.75 -2.57
CA THR A 266 -22.76 -9.05 -2.72
C THR A 266 -22.36 -9.13 -4.20
N LEU A 267 -23.19 -9.73 -5.06
CA LEU A 267 -22.95 -9.76 -6.51
C LEU A 267 -22.99 -8.35 -7.13
N ILE A 268 -23.95 -7.52 -6.74
CA ILE A 268 -24.01 -6.11 -7.17
C ILE A 268 -22.73 -5.38 -6.76
N ALA A 269 -22.29 -5.56 -5.51
CA ALA A 269 -21.04 -4.99 -5.04
C ALA A 269 -19.83 -5.49 -5.85
N VAL A 270 -19.75 -6.79 -6.14
CA VAL A 270 -18.68 -7.37 -6.95
C VAL A 270 -18.65 -6.75 -8.35
N LEU A 271 -19.81 -6.58 -9.01
CA LEU A 271 -19.89 -5.97 -10.34
C LEU A 271 -19.51 -4.49 -10.31
N ALA A 272 -20.02 -3.74 -9.34
CA ALA A 272 -19.69 -2.32 -9.17
C ALA A 272 -18.21 -2.12 -8.85
N GLY A 273 -17.67 -2.92 -7.91
CA GLY A 273 -16.26 -2.93 -7.53
C GLY A 273 -15.34 -3.29 -8.69
N GLY A 274 -15.66 -4.35 -9.44
CA GLY A 274 -14.90 -4.76 -10.61
C GLY A 274 -14.91 -3.72 -11.74
N THR A 275 -16.03 -3.02 -11.91
CA THR A 275 -16.13 -1.90 -12.87
C THR A 275 -15.26 -0.72 -12.42
N LEU A 276 -15.34 -0.32 -11.15
CA LEU A 276 -14.47 0.72 -10.59
C LEU A 276 -12.99 0.33 -10.74
N LEU A 277 -12.62 -0.89 -10.35
CA LEU A 277 -11.26 -1.41 -10.50
C LEU A 277 -10.78 -1.32 -11.95
N THR A 278 -11.63 -1.64 -12.93
CA THR A 278 -11.28 -1.54 -14.35
C THR A 278 -11.00 -0.09 -14.76
N LEU A 279 -11.81 0.87 -14.28
CA LEU A 279 -11.56 2.30 -14.50
C LEU A 279 -10.24 2.74 -13.84
N GLU A 280 -9.97 2.29 -12.62
CA GLU A 280 -8.70 2.56 -11.95
C GLU A 280 -7.51 2.03 -12.75
N LEU A 281 -7.57 0.76 -13.18
CA LEU A 281 -6.51 0.13 -13.94
C LEU A 281 -6.28 0.81 -15.30
N ALA A 282 -7.33 1.34 -15.94
CA ALA A 282 -7.18 2.11 -17.17
C ALA A 282 -6.36 3.38 -16.95
N ARG A 283 -6.62 4.11 -15.86
CA ARG A 283 -5.85 5.32 -15.48
C ARG A 283 -4.40 5.00 -15.17
N VAL A 284 -4.19 3.93 -14.43
CA VAL A 284 -2.86 3.41 -14.11
C VAL A 284 -2.05 3.11 -15.37
N ARG A 285 -2.67 2.46 -16.37
CA ARG A 285 -2.00 2.19 -17.66
C ARG A 285 -1.64 3.48 -18.39
N LEU A 286 -2.50 4.51 -18.33
CA LEU A 286 -2.19 5.82 -18.90
C LEU A 286 -0.99 6.48 -18.21
N ALA A 287 -0.93 6.45 -16.88
CA ALA A 287 0.21 6.94 -16.10
C ALA A 287 1.51 6.17 -16.42
N GLN A 288 1.43 4.84 -16.56
CA GLN A 288 2.55 4.00 -16.98
C GLN A 288 3.04 4.34 -18.39
N HIS A 289 2.12 4.60 -19.33
CA HIS A 289 2.49 5.09 -20.66
C HIS A 289 3.15 6.47 -20.60
N GLY A 290 2.69 7.35 -19.71
CA GLY A 290 3.31 8.65 -19.46
C GLY A 290 4.76 8.51 -18.97
N LEU A 291 5.01 7.61 -18.02
CA LEU A 291 6.35 7.31 -17.54
C LEU A 291 7.25 6.71 -18.63
N ALA A 292 6.72 5.75 -19.40
CA ALA A 292 7.47 5.15 -20.50
C ALA A 292 7.84 6.20 -21.57
N ALA A 293 6.95 7.16 -21.85
CA ALA A 293 7.23 8.25 -22.76
C ALA A 293 8.33 9.20 -22.23
N LEU A 294 8.32 9.51 -20.93
CA LEU A 294 9.39 10.26 -20.28
C LEU A 294 10.74 9.54 -20.44
N VAL A 295 10.79 8.26 -20.07
CA VAL A 295 12.01 7.45 -20.15
C VAL A 295 12.54 7.38 -21.60
N ALA A 296 11.65 7.18 -22.58
CA ALA A 296 12.04 7.14 -23.99
C ALA A 296 12.52 8.49 -24.54
N ALA A 297 12.08 9.61 -23.95
CA ALA A 297 12.49 10.95 -24.38
C ALA A 297 13.87 11.35 -23.84
N LEU A 298 14.30 10.80 -22.69
CA LEU A 298 15.51 11.22 -21.99
C LEU A 298 16.80 11.06 -22.79
N PRO A 299 17.10 9.91 -23.43
CA PRO A 299 18.37 9.75 -24.16
C PRO A 299 18.52 10.80 -25.28
N ARG A 300 17.45 11.03 -26.06
CA ARG A 300 17.45 12.04 -27.12
C ARG A 300 17.63 13.45 -26.55
N TYR A 301 16.97 13.75 -25.43
CA TYR A 301 17.11 15.05 -24.77
C TYR A 301 18.55 15.31 -24.32
N VAL A 302 19.19 14.34 -23.66
CA VAL A 302 20.56 14.48 -23.15
C VAL A 302 21.59 14.61 -24.29
N GLN A 303 21.37 13.94 -25.42
CA GLN A 303 22.19 14.10 -26.62
C GLN A 303 22.09 15.52 -27.21
N GLN A 304 20.88 16.08 -27.24
CA GLN A 304 20.62 17.42 -27.80
C GLN A 304 21.00 18.56 -26.85
N ASN A 305 21.05 18.28 -25.55
CA ASN A 305 21.29 19.26 -24.49
C ASN A 305 22.51 18.83 -23.67
N PRO A 306 23.75 19.07 -24.16
CA PRO A 306 24.94 18.76 -23.39
C PRO A 306 24.94 19.54 -22.07
N GLY A 307 25.49 18.90 -21.03
CA GLY A 307 25.51 19.39 -19.65
C GLY A 307 24.71 18.52 -18.69
N TYR A 308 24.68 18.96 -17.44
CA TYR A 308 23.93 18.38 -16.34
C TYR A 308 22.59 19.11 -16.17
N THR A 309 21.48 18.38 -16.22
CA THR A 309 20.13 18.96 -16.17
C THR A 309 19.42 18.59 -14.88
N LEU A 310 18.79 19.55 -14.21
CA LEU A 310 17.78 19.26 -13.20
C LEU A 310 16.42 19.17 -13.88
N LEU A 311 15.79 17.99 -13.79
CA LEU A 311 14.52 17.70 -14.43
C LEU A 311 13.41 17.59 -13.39
N LEU A 312 12.49 18.54 -13.42
CA LEU A 312 11.27 18.49 -12.62
C LEU A 312 10.30 17.49 -13.21
N VAL A 313 9.85 16.56 -12.38
CA VAL A 313 8.93 15.49 -12.77
C VAL A 313 7.79 15.42 -11.77
N PRO A 314 6.55 15.22 -12.22
CA PRO A 314 5.43 15.05 -11.31
C PRO A 314 5.59 13.75 -10.50
N GLU A 315 5.27 13.83 -9.21
CA GLU A 315 5.28 12.66 -8.32
C GLU A 315 4.17 11.66 -8.72
N THR A 316 3.02 12.18 -9.15
CA THR A 316 1.81 11.42 -9.46
C THR A 316 1.19 11.82 -10.81
N ASP A 317 0.34 10.94 -11.33
CA ASP A 317 -0.66 11.23 -12.37
C ASP A 317 -2.02 10.75 -11.84
N GLY A 318 -2.79 11.71 -11.31
CA GLY A 318 -3.92 11.43 -10.44
C GLY A 318 -3.50 10.64 -9.20
N GLN A 319 -4.10 9.47 -8.99
CA GLN A 319 -3.76 8.56 -7.88
C GLN A 319 -2.52 7.69 -8.15
N ALA A 320 -2.03 7.65 -9.41
CA ALA A 320 -0.93 6.78 -9.78
C ALA A 320 0.40 7.45 -9.41
N VAL A 321 1.10 6.88 -8.43
CA VAL A 321 2.47 7.28 -8.10
C VAL A 321 3.40 6.87 -9.24
N ILE A 322 4.05 7.86 -9.86
CA ILE A 322 4.96 7.67 -10.99
C ILE A 322 6.41 7.65 -10.51
N LEU A 323 6.79 8.60 -9.65
CA LEU A 323 8.18 8.76 -9.19
C LEU A 323 8.17 9.14 -7.69
N ARG A 324 8.38 8.16 -6.79
CA ARG A 324 8.51 8.39 -5.33
C ARG A 324 9.55 7.46 -4.71
N ASN A 325 10.22 7.90 -3.62
CA ASN A 325 11.15 7.11 -2.78
C ASN A 325 12.14 6.21 -3.55
N GLY A 326 13.23 6.80 -4.05
CA GLY A 326 14.32 6.06 -4.72
C GLY A 326 14.05 5.72 -6.20
N GLN A 327 12.82 5.90 -6.68
CA GLN A 327 12.49 5.78 -8.11
C GLN A 327 12.88 7.01 -8.94
N GLY A 328 13.21 8.12 -8.25
CA GLY A 328 13.70 9.38 -8.83
C GLY A 328 15.10 9.31 -9.45
N ALA A 329 15.68 8.13 -9.63
CA ALA A 329 16.85 7.91 -10.49
C ALA A 329 16.51 7.89 -12.00
N VAL A 330 15.22 8.06 -12.30
CA VAL A 330 14.48 7.61 -13.50
C VAL A 330 14.81 6.17 -13.85
N ALA A 331 13.96 5.28 -13.33
CA ALA A 331 13.82 3.88 -13.73
C ALA A 331 15.09 2.99 -13.65
N LEU A 332 15.02 1.99 -12.79
CA LEU A 332 15.95 0.85 -12.85
C LEU A 332 15.66 0.00 -14.09
N PRO A 333 16.64 -0.77 -14.60
CA PRO A 333 16.38 -1.79 -15.61
C PRO A 333 15.22 -2.72 -15.17
N PRO A 334 14.30 -3.10 -16.08
CA PRO A 334 14.37 -2.94 -17.53
C PRO A 334 13.67 -1.68 -18.07
N LEU A 335 13.11 -0.81 -17.22
CA LEU A 335 12.32 0.33 -17.68
C LEU A 335 13.20 1.35 -18.41
N GLN A 336 14.40 1.61 -17.91
CA GLN A 336 15.42 2.42 -18.55
C GLN A 336 16.70 1.60 -18.63
N ALA A 337 17.19 1.35 -19.85
CA ALA A 337 18.37 0.54 -20.09
C ALA A 337 19.68 1.31 -19.83
N GLU A 338 19.70 2.59 -20.19
CA GLU A 338 20.84 3.49 -19.98
C GLU A 338 20.57 4.36 -18.76
N GLY A 339 21.37 4.21 -17.71
CA GLY A 339 21.32 5.10 -16.57
C GLY A 339 21.78 6.51 -16.94
N LEU A 340 21.04 7.53 -16.52
CA LEU A 340 21.32 8.92 -16.92
C LEU A 340 21.52 9.85 -15.72
N LEU A 341 21.78 9.31 -14.54
CA LEU A 341 21.88 10.10 -13.31
C LEU A 341 23.08 11.05 -13.29
N ASP A 342 24.14 10.74 -14.02
CA ASP A 342 25.30 11.60 -14.25
C ASP A 342 25.00 12.78 -15.21
N ARG A 343 23.86 12.75 -15.87
CA ARG A 343 23.44 13.74 -16.88
C ARG A 343 22.15 14.47 -16.54
N VAL A 344 21.24 13.81 -15.84
CA VAL A 344 19.92 14.29 -15.50
C VAL A 344 19.63 13.95 -14.04
N LEU A 345 19.26 14.96 -13.28
CA LEU A 345 18.84 14.85 -11.89
C LEU A 345 17.32 15.03 -11.78
N PRO A 346 16.57 13.93 -11.68
CA PRO A 346 15.13 13.99 -11.54
C PRO A 346 14.77 14.48 -10.14
N THR A 347 13.89 15.45 -10.08
CA THR A 347 13.55 16.17 -8.85
C THR A 347 12.04 16.35 -8.77
N LEU A 348 11.46 16.00 -7.62
CA LEU A 348 10.06 16.27 -7.33
C LEU A 348 9.88 17.73 -6.91
N PRO A 349 8.74 18.37 -7.22
CA PRO A 349 8.42 19.71 -6.73
C PRO A 349 8.54 19.86 -5.20
N SER A 350 8.13 18.83 -4.45
CA SER A 350 8.23 18.79 -2.98
C SER A 350 9.68 18.79 -2.49
N ASP A 351 10.62 18.32 -3.30
CA ASP A 351 12.00 18.10 -2.91
C ASP A 351 12.89 19.30 -3.22
N LEU A 352 12.38 20.35 -3.87
CA LEU A 352 13.18 21.49 -4.37
C LEU A 352 14.08 22.10 -3.29
N GLU A 353 13.55 22.35 -2.10
CA GLU A 353 14.31 22.94 -0.98
C GLU A 353 15.44 22.00 -0.53
N GLN A 354 15.13 20.72 -0.31
CA GLN A 354 16.14 19.72 0.06
C GLN A 354 17.15 19.50 -1.07
N ARG A 355 16.72 19.64 -2.33
CA ARG A 355 17.57 19.45 -3.51
C ARG A 355 18.60 20.56 -3.62
N HIS A 356 18.21 21.81 -3.37
CA HIS A 356 19.12 22.94 -3.31
C HIS A 356 20.22 22.70 -2.27
N LEU A 357 19.84 22.32 -1.04
CA LEU A 357 20.78 22.00 0.03
C LEU A 357 21.75 20.87 -0.35
N ARG A 358 21.26 19.81 -0.99
CA ARG A 358 22.10 18.68 -1.42
C ARG A 358 23.05 19.05 -2.56
N LEU A 359 22.61 19.88 -3.51
CA LEU A 359 23.47 20.40 -4.58
C LEU A 359 24.56 21.32 -4.03
N ALA A 360 24.21 22.17 -3.07
CA ALA A 360 25.16 22.99 -2.32
C ALA A 360 26.16 22.13 -1.52
N GLY A 361 25.75 20.95 -1.05
CA GLY A 361 26.63 19.96 -0.40
C GLY A 361 27.48 19.11 -1.35
N GLY A 362 27.41 19.34 -2.67
CA GLY A 362 28.25 18.64 -3.65
C GLY A 362 27.62 17.40 -4.31
N MET A 363 26.31 17.16 -4.11
CA MET A 363 25.61 16.01 -4.72
C MET A 363 25.77 15.95 -6.24
N GLY A 364 25.71 17.09 -6.94
CA GLY A 364 25.88 17.14 -8.40
C GLY A 364 27.27 16.67 -8.85
N THR A 365 28.31 17.05 -8.11
CA THR A 365 29.69 16.65 -8.36
C THR A 365 29.84 15.14 -8.22
N ARG A 366 29.30 14.58 -7.13
CA ARG A 366 29.30 13.13 -6.90
C ARG A 366 28.63 12.38 -8.05
N PHE A 367 27.46 12.83 -8.49
CA PHE A 367 26.75 12.18 -9.61
C PHE A 367 27.56 12.16 -10.90
N ILE A 368 28.20 13.29 -11.24
CA ILE A 368 28.97 13.43 -12.48
C ILE A 368 30.30 12.66 -12.42
N GLU A 369 31.07 12.83 -11.35
CA GLU A 369 32.38 12.19 -11.18
C GLU A 369 32.27 10.67 -11.06
N GLY A 370 31.30 10.20 -10.27
CA GLY A 370 31.00 8.78 -10.12
C GLY A 370 30.35 8.16 -11.35
N ARG A 371 29.96 8.97 -12.35
CA ARG A 371 29.22 8.55 -13.55
C ARG A 371 28.05 7.65 -13.23
N PHE A 372 27.32 8.00 -12.17
CA PHE A 372 26.24 7.20 -11.65
C PHE A 372 25.22 6.94 -12.75
N GLN A 373 25.08 5.68 -13.13
CA GLN A 373 24.07 5.25 -14.08
C GLN A 373 22.74 5.03 -13.33
N HIS A 374 22.81 4.36 -12.18
CA HIS A 374 21.69 4.09 -11.29
C HIS A 374 22.14 4.23 -9.82
N LEU A 375 21.20 4.34 -8.88
CA LEU A 375 21.52 4.28 -7.45
C LEU A 375 21.60 2.81 -6.99
N ALA A 376 22.81 2.30 -6.74
CA ALA A 376 23.06 0.98 -6.15
C ALA A 376 23.59 1.11 -4.70
N GLY A 377 23.26 0.13 -3.85
CA GLY A 377 23.30 0.27 -2.38
C GLY A 377 24.63 0.68 -1.74
N GLU A 378 25.77 0.23 -2.25
CA GLU A 378 27.09 0.59 -1.69
C GLU A 378 27.50 2.03 -2.04
N GLU A 379 27.08 2.51 -3.21
CA GLU A 379 27.47 3.84 -3.71
C GLU A 379 26.60 4.97 -3.11
N VAL A 380 25.39 4.63 -2.65
CA VAL A 380 24.48 5.58 -1.97
C VAL A 380 25.09 6.14 -0.68
N ALA A 381 25.89 5.34 0.04
CA ALA A 381 26.52 5.78 1.29
C ALA A 381 27.48 6.97 1.07
N HIS A 382 28.17 6.99 -0.07
CA HIS A 382 29.14 8.03 -0.44
C HIS A 382 28.53 9.23 -1.18
N LEU A 383 27.26 9.15 -1.57
CA LEU A 383 26.54 10.24 -2.23
C LEU A 383 26.44 11.50 -1.36
N TYR A 384 26.48 11.31 -0.04
CA TYR A 384 26.36 12.37 0.95
C TYR A 384 27.71 12.87 1.47
N ASP A 385 28.82 12.30 0.99
CA ASP A 385 30.15 12.78 1.35
C ASP A 385 30.35 14.18 0.74
N PRO A 386 30.77 15.18 1.53
CA PRO A 386 30.94 16.56 1.06
C PRO A 386 31.81 16.62 -0.20
N ALA A 387 31.41 17.43 -1.17
CA ALA A 387 32.17 17.76 -2.38
C ALA A 387 31.93 19.22 -2.77
N GLU A 388 32.71 19.73 -3.73
CA GLU A 388 32.48 21.08 -4.24
C GLU A 388 31.07 21.19 -4.85
N PRO A 389 30.36 22.31 -4.66
CA PRO A 389 29.03 22.49 -5.24
C PRO A 389 29.07 22.46 -6.76
N ARG A 390 28.20 21.64 -7.37
CA ARG A 390 27.98 21.62 -8.83
C ARG A 390 26.51 21.81 -9.14
N TRP A 391 26.20 22.99 -9.65
CA TRP A 391 24.85 23.38 -10.05
C TRP A 391 24.49 22.82 -11.44
N PRO A 392 23.22 22.53 -11.72
CA PRO A 392 22.76 22.16 -13.05
C PRO A 392 23.09 23.23 -14.09
N ASP A 393 23.53 22.81 -15.28
CA ASP A 393 23.69 23.69 -16.45
C ASP A 393 22.33 24.08 -17.04
N ARG A 394 21.32 23.24 -16.80
CA ARG A 394 19.99 23.36 -17.38
C ARG A 394 18.93 22.99 -16.36
N TYR A 395 17.77 23.62 -16.52
CA TYR A 395 16.56 23.33 -15.77
C TYR A 395 15.47 22.99 -16.76
N ALA A 396 14.76 21.91 -16.51
CA ALA A 396 13.72 21.43 -17.39
C ALA A 396 12.60 20.78 -16.59
N CYS A 397 11.47 20.55 -17.23
CA CYS A 397 10.38 19.75 -16.66
C CYS A 397 9.79 18.78 -17.66
N TRP A 398 9.23 17.68 -17.18
CA TRP A 398 8.39 16.81 -17.99
C TRP A 398 6.96 17.34 -18.02
N SER A 399 6.46 17.66 -19.22
CA SER A 399 5.03 17.96 -19.41
C SER A 399 4.25 16.70 -19.73
N GLN A 400 3.37 16.26 -18.82
CA GLN A 400 2.46 15.14 -19.08
C GLN A 400 1.50 15.42 -20.25
N ARG A 401 1.04 16.67 -20.37
CA ARG A 401 0.12 17.12 -21.42
C ARG A 401 0.78 17.09 -22.80
N GLU A 402 1.98 17.65 -22.91
CA GLU A 402 2.68 17.77 -24.20
C GLU A 402 3.55 16.55 -24.52
N ARG A 403 3.73 15.64 -23.55
CA ARG A 403 4.59 14.46 -23.64
C ARG A 403 6.01 14.77 -24.12
N ARG A 404 6.57 15.87 -23.61
CA ARG A 404 7.93 16.32 -23.91
C ARG A 404 8.58 17.02 -22.73
N ILE A 405 9.90 17.12 -22.78
CA ILE A 405 10.69 17.88 -21.83
C ILE A 405 10.70 19.35 -22.26
N LEU A 406 10.28 20.24 -21.38
CA LEU A 406 10.23 21.68 -21.60
C LEU A 406 11.37 22.35 -20.84
N ALA A 407 12.02 23.33 -21.45
CA ALA A 407 13.04 24.13 -20.78
C ALA A 407 12.40 25.06 -19.75
N LEU A 408 13.08 25.22 -18.62
CA LEU A 408 12.72 26.16 -17.57
C LEU A 408 13.73 27.31 -17.48
N PRO A 409 13.36 28.44 -16.86
CA PRO A 409 14.32 29.47 -16.48
C PRO A 409 15.46 28.87 -15.66
N SER A 410 16.67 29.42 -15.81
CA SER A 410 17.83 29.03 -15.00
C SER A 410 17.96 29.99 -13.82
N PRO A 411 17.45 29.62 -12.63
CA PRO A 411 17.56 30.46 -11.45
C PRO A 411 19.01 30.60 -10.98
N ASP A 412 19.29 31.73 -10.33
CA ASP A 412 20.56 31.96 -9.62
C ASP A 412 20.63 31.05 -8.38
N PRO A 413 21.63 30.16 -8.26
CA PRO A 413 21.76 29.27 -7.12
C PRO A 413 22.21 29.98 -5.82
N ALA A 414 22.69 31.23 -5.89
CA ALA A 414 23.18 31.97 -4.73
C ALA A 414 22.08 32.30 -3.70
N ASP A 415 20.83 32.44 -4.15
CA ASP A 415 19.66 32.64 -3.30
C ASP A 415 18.74 31.42 -3.34
N ALA A 416 18.81 30.60 -2.29
CA ALA A 416 18.01 29.39 -2.17
C ALA A 416 16.50 29.64 -2.25
N ALA A 417 16.01 30.72 -1.63
CA ALA A 417 14.59 31.04 -1.60
C ALA A 417 14.11 31.47 -2.99
N ALA A 418 14.88 32.33 -3.66
CA ALA A 418 14.57 32.75 -5.03
C ALA A 418 14.65 31.57 -6.01
N TRP A 419 15.63 30.67 -5.84
CA TRP A 419 15.79 29.48 -6.67
C TRP A 419 14.57 28.56 -6.60
N VAL A 420 14.10 28.27 -5.39
CA VAL A 420 12.89 27.44 -5.17
C VAL A 420 11.65 28.15 -5.71
N ALA A 421 11.49 29.44 -5.42
CA ALA A 421 10.32 30.20 -5.83
C ALA A 421 10.18 30.27 -7.36
N GLN A 422 11.28 30.51 -8.08
CA GLN A 422 11.29 30.57 -9.55
C GLN A 422 10.92 29.22 -10.19
N LEU A 423 11.47 28.12 -9.67
CA LEU A 423 11.14 26.79 -10.18
C LEU A 423 9.69 26.40 -9.89
N ARG A 424 9.17 26.71 -8.69
CA ARG A 424 7.75 26.50 -8.36
C ARG A 424 6.82 27.33 -9.25
N ALA A 425 7.17 28.58 -9.52
CA ALA A 425 6.39 29.46 -10.38
C ALA A 425 6.31 28.95 -11.84
N ALA A 426 7.27 28.12 -12.27
CA ALA A 426 7.31 27.57 -13.62
C ALA A 426 6.54 26.24 -13.78
N LEU A 427 6.18 25.55 -12.69
CA LEU A 427 5.46 24.27 -12.70
C LEU A 427 4.13 24.28 -13.50
N PRO A 428 3.29 25.34 -13.42
CA PRO A 428 2.05 25.40 -14.19
C PRO A 428 2.29 25.34 -15.71
N GLY A 429 3.43 25.88 -16.19
CA GLY A 429 3.83 25.79 -17.59
C GLY A 429 4.12 24.36 -18.06
N CYS A 430 4.37 23.45 -17.11
CA CYS A 430 4.59 22.03 -17.35
C CYS A 430 3.32 21.19 -17.16
N ALA A 431 2.20 21.81 -16.76
CA ALA A 431 1.02 21.11 -16.25
C ALA A 431 1.35 20.18 -15.06
N ILE A 432 2.25 20.64 -14.18
CA ILE A 432 2.50 20.01 -12.88
C ILE A 432 1.81 20.88 -11.84
N ASP A 433 0.90 20.28 -11.07
CA ASP A 433 0.22 20.99 -9.99
C ASP A 433 1.23 21.38 -8.91
N SER A 434 1.17 22.65 -8.48
CA SER A 434 1.96 23.11 -7.34
C SER A 434 1.37 22.50 -6.07
N PRO A 435 2.18 21.83 -5.22
CA PRO A 435 1.70 21.28 -3.95
C PRO A 435 1.24 22.35 -2.96
#